data_AF-A0A6G1G159-F1
#
_entry.id   AF-A0A6G1G159-F1
#
_cell.length_a   1.000
_cell.length_b   1.000
_cell.length_c   1.000
_cell.angle_alpha   90.00
_cell.angle_beta   90.00
_cell.angle_gamma   90.00
#
_symmetry.space_group_name_H-M   'P 1'
#
loop_
_entity.id
_entity.type
_entity.pdbx_description
1 polymer ?
#
loop_
_entity_poly.entity_id
_entity_poly.type
_entity_poly.pdbx_seq_one_letter_code
_entity_poly.pdbx_strand_id
1 'polypeptide(L)'
;MAVPSSYKTKDMVFRHLGPTGLKVSIFSLGGWLTYGGTQKGDIVKECLQAAWDNGINFFDTAEVYSNGQCEVEMGRALKELGWPRDEYVLSTKVFFGTGREEPNTRGLSRKHVVEGLKSSLQRLQQPYVDIVLAHRPDAATPMKEIVEGFTQSIRNLNLAYYWGTSEWSATQITEATLIAEKYNLIAPIAEQPQYNCFHRERFEVEYAPIFDQFSYGTTIWSPLASGLLTGKYNNGVPQDSRYATNKTVFANNVKELESPEGKAKIEKVKKLTAVAERLGGTAGQLALAWCAANPNVSTVILGATKVEQIHDNCKALKLLPKLTPEVLEEIEGILDNKPKEAPKYGRSR
;
A
#
# COMPACT_ATOMS: atom_id res chain seq x y z
N MET A 1 -14.27 -12.90 -30.53
CA MET A 1 -13.66 -11.59 -30.82
C MET A 1 -12.30 -11.55 -30.13
N ALA A 2 -11.28 -10.92 -30.72
CA ALA A 2 -9.99 -10.76 -30.05
C ALA A 2 -10.18 -9.93 -28.76
N VAL A 3 -9.50 -10.30 -27.68
CA VAL A 3 -9.49 -9.49 -26.45
C VAL A 3 -8.70 -8.21 -26.76
N PRO A 4 -9.32 -7.02 -26.72
CA PRO A 4 -8.60 -5.77 -26.96
C PRO A 4 -7.56 -5.57 -25.86
N SER A 5 -6.35 -5.16 -26.24
CA SER A 5 -5.27 -4.84 -25.30
C SER A 5 -4.87 -3.38 -25.43
N SER A 6 -4.72 -2.70 -24.30
CA SER A 6 -4.44 -1.26 -24.22
C SER A 6 -3.28 -0.92 -23.29
N TYR A 7 -2.87 -1.88 -22.46
CA TYR A 7 -1.83 -1.70 -21.47
C TYR A 7 -0.42 -1.75 -22.07
N LYS A 8 0.47 -0.88 -21.56
CA LYS A 8 1.90 -0.89 -21.91
C LYS A 8 2.72 -0.78 -20.64
N THR A 9 3.67 -1.69 -20.46
CA THR A 9 4.52 -1.76 -19.27
C THR A 9 5.51 -0.60 -19.14
N LYS A 10 5.90 0.04 -20.25
CA LYS A 10 6.92 1.11 -20.29
C LYS A 10 8.22 0.64 -19.60
N ASP A 11 8.84 1.51 -18.79
CA ASP A 11 10.02 1.24 -17.96
C ASP A 11 9.65 0.70 -16.56
N MET A 12 8.37 0.39 -16.31
CA MET A 12 7.92 -0.07 -14.99
C MET A 12 8.49 -1.44 -14.66
N VAL A 13 8.96 -1.61 -13.42
CA VAL A 13 9.41 -2.90 -12.89
C VAL A 13 8.19 -3.66 -12.35
N PHE A 14 8.13 -4.97 -12.58
CA PHE A 14 7.06 -5.83 -12.07
C PHE A 14 7.64 -6.90 -11.14
N ARG A 15 6.95 -7.16 -10.03
CA ARG A 15 7.30 -8.21 -9.06
C ARG A 15 6.10 -9.12 -8.84
N HIS A 16 6.37 -10.35 -8.44
CA HIS A 16 5.33 -11.25 -7.96
C HIS A 16 4.74 -10.73 -6.65
N LEU A 17 3.42 -10.84 -6.49
CA LEU A 17 2.76 -10.58 -5.22
C LEU A 17 2.78 -11.86 -4.39
N GLY A 18 3.80 -11.97 -3.55
CA GLY A 18 4.03 -13.11 -2.68
C GLY A 18 4.33 -14.40 -3.45
N PRO A 19 3.88 -15.57 -2.97
CA PRO A 19 4.17 -16.86 -3.60
C PRO A 19 3.33 -17.14 -4.86
N THR A 20 2.69 -16.12 -5.46
CA THR A 20 1.70 -16.30 -6.52
C THR A 20 2.21 -15.94 -7.91
N GLY A 21 1.46 -16.34 -8.94
CA GLY A 21 1.70 -15.91 -10.32
C GLY A 21 1.29 -14.46 -10.63
N LEU A 22 0.60 -13.78 -9.70
CA LEU A 22 0.13 -12.41 -9.90
C LEU A 22 1.31 -11.43 -9.91
N LYS A 23 1.43 -10.62 -10.97
CA LYS A 23 2.46 -9.58 -11.09
C LYS A 23 1.86 -8.20 -10.87
N VAL A 24 2.50 -7.44 -9.98
CA VAL A 24 2.16 -6.05 -9.70
C VAL A 24 3.31 -5.13 -10.13
N SER A 25 2.99 -3.95 -10.62
CA SER A 25 3.96 -2.87 -10.83
C SER A 25 4.61 -2.47 -9.50
N ILE A 26 5.90 -2.13 -9.51
CA ILE A 26 6.65 -1.76 -8.29
C ILE A 26 6.08 -0.51 -7.61
N PHE A 27 5.38 0.33 -8.38
CA PHE A 27 4.53 1.39 -7.87
C PHE A 27 3.07 1.06 -8.13
N SER A 28 2.23 1.27 -7.12
CA SER A 28 0.77 1.18 -7.21
C SER A 28 0.12 2.51 -6.81
N LEU A 29 -1.16 2.69 -7.10
CA LEU A 29 -1.89 3.93 -6.78
C LEU A 29 -3.01 3.66 -5.78
N GLY A 30 -2.96 4.30 -4.61
CA GLY A 30 -3.95 4.19 -3.54
C GLY A 30 -4.86 5.42 -3.43
N GLY A 31 -6.13 5.19 -3.12
CA GLY A 31 -7.14 6.26 -3.05
C GLY A 31 -7.32 6.96 -1.69
N TRP A 32 -6.66 6.50 -0.62
CA TRP A 32 -6.88 6.98 0.76
C TRP A 32 -6.77 8.51 0.91
N LEU A 33 -7.76 9.11 1.60
CA LEU A 33 -7.97 10.56 1.81
C LEU A 33 -8.17 11.40 0.53
N THR A 34 -7.94 10.81 -0.64
CA THR A 34 -7.84 11.54 -1.89
C THR A 34 -9.11 11.36 -2.70
N TYR A 35 -9.38 10.16 -3.21
CA TYR A 35 -10.52 9.92 -4.07
C TYR A 35 -11.81 9.78 -3.25
N GLY A 36 -12.88 10.44 -3.71
CA GLY A 36 -14.14 10.57 -2.97
C GLY A 36 -14.06 11.50 -1.75
N GLY A 37 -12.86 11.95 -1.38
CA GLY A 37 -12.57 12.90 -0.31
C GLY A 37 -12.18 14.26 -0.89
N THR A 38 -10.88 14.53 -0.91
CA THR A 38 -10.29 15.78 -1.43
C THR A 38 -10.53 15.96 -2.93
N GLN A 39 -10.49 14.87 -3.71
CA GLN A 39 -10.64 14.85 -5.16
C GLN A 39 -11.86 14.02 -5.59
N LYS A 40 -12.64 14.56 -6.51
CA LYS A 40 -13.88 13.97 -7.07
C LYS A 40 -14.02 14.37 -8.54
N GLY A 41 -14.66 13.53 -9.36
CA GLY A 41 -14.87 13.84 -10.78
C GLY A 41 -13.67 13.52 -11.66
N ASP A 42 -13.47 14.28 -12.74
CA ASP A 42 -12.53 13.94 -13.82
C ASP A 42 -11.08 13.78 -13.35
N ILE A 43 -10.64 14.54 -12.35
CA ILE A 43 -9.29 14.43 -11.79
C ILE A 43 -8.96 13.01 -11.28
N VAL A 44 -9.96 12.25 -10.81
CA VAL A 44 -9.76 10.85 -10.39
C VAL A 44 -9.41 9.99 -11.61
N LYS A 45 -10.17 10.15 -12.70
CA LYS A 45 -9.95 9.48 -13.99
C LYS A 45 -8.60 9.86 -14.59
N GLU A 46 -8.27 11.14 -14.61
CA GLU A 46 -6.98 11.64 -15.10
C GLU A 46 -5.81 11.07 -14.31
N CYS A 47 -5.94 10.96 -12.99
CA CYS A 47 -4.92 10.34 -12.15
C CYS A 47 -4.76 8.84 -12.45
N LEU A 48 -5.86 8.09 -12.57
CA LEU A 48 -5.79 6.68 -12.95
C LEU A 48 -5.12 6.53 -14.33
N GLN A 49 -5.53 7.33 -15.32
CA GLN A 49 -4.93 7.31 -16.67
C GLN A 49 -3.44 7.63 -16.65
N ALA A 50 -3.02 8.65 -15.91
CA ALA A 50 -1.61 8.99 -15.78
C ALA A 50 -0.79 7.84 -15.15
N ALA A 51 -1.35 7.14 -14.16
CA ALA A 51 -0.70 5.97 -13.56
C ALA A 51 -0.57 4.83 -14.58
N TRP A 52 -1.66 4.51 -15.28
CA TRP A 52 -1.67 3.51 -16.36
C TRP A 52 -0.65 3.82 -17.46
N ASP A 53 -0.59 5.07 -17.91
CA ASP A 53 0.34 5.52 -18.96
C ASP A 53 1.82 5.42 -18.53
N ASN A 54 2.08 5.39 -17.22
CA ASN A 54 3.41 5.15 -16.65
C ASN A 54 3.66 3.66 -16.33
N GLY A 55 2.76 2.76 -16.74
CA GLY A 55 2.90 1.33 -16.54
C GLY A 55 2.45 0.85 -15.15
N ILE A 56 1.72 1.64 -14.36
CA ILE A 56 1.12 1.14 -13.12
C ILE A 56 -0.09 0.26 -13.46
N ASN A 57 -0.11 -0.99 -12.99
CA ASN A 57 -1.26 -1.88 -13.14
C ASN A 57 -2.05 -2.09 -11.84
N PHE A 58 -1.53 -1.66 -10.70
CA PHE A 58 -2.14 -1.99 -9.40
C PHE A 58 -2.75 -0.77 -8.72
N PHE A 59 -4.04 -0.87 -8.41
CA PHE A 59 -4.86 0.18 -7.81
C PHE A 59 -5.50 -0.29 -6.51
N ASP A 60 -5.42 0.53 -5.46
CA ASP A 60 -5.83 0.15 -4.10
C ASP A 60 -6.87 1.12 -3.51
N THR A 61 -7.91 0.55 -2.90
CA THR A 61 -8.97 1.26 -2.17
C THR A 61 -9.40 0.49 -0.93
N ALA A 62 -10.39 0.96 -0.18
CA ALA A 62 -11.01 0.25 0.93
C ALA A 62 -12.46 0.71 1.13
N GLU A 63 -13.30 -0.14 1.72
CA GLU A 63 -14.71 0.20 1.98
C GLU A 63 -14.86 1.49 2.81
N VAL A 64 -13.93 1.72 3.75
CA VAL A 64 -13.99 2.86 4.68
C VAL A 64 -13.46 4.16 4.09
N TYR A 65 -12.72 4.10 2.98
CA TYR A 65 -12.10 5.29 2.42
C TYR A 65 -13.17 6.27 1.95
N SER A 66 -13.21 7.43 2.63
CA SER A 66 -14.25 8.43 2.45
C SER A 66 -15.67 7.85 2.60
N ASN A 67 -15.87 6.92 3.56
CA ASN A 67 -17.14 6.21 3.78
C ASN A 67 -17.69 5.56 2.50
N GLY A 68 -16.83 4.89 1.74
CA GLY A 68 -17.16 4.20 0.49
C GLY A 68 -17.10 5.09 -0.76
N GLN A 69 -16.96 6.42 -0.63
CA GLN A 69 -16.91 7.31 -1.80
C GLN A 69 -15.65 7.12 -2.64
N CYS A 70 -14.55 6.62 -2.07
CA CYS A 70 -13.35 6.29 -2.84
C CYS A 70 -13.64 5.19 -3.87
N GLU A 71 -14.36 4.14 -3.48
CA GLU A 71 -14.78 3.05 -4.37
C GLU A 71 -15.75 3.52 -5.45
N VAL A 72 -16.68 4.43 -5.11
CA VAL A 72 -17.62 5.02 -6.08
C VAL A 72 -16.88 5.82 -7.15
N GLU A 73 -15.96 6.71 -6.75
CA GLU A 73 -15.19 7.54 -7.69
C GLU A 73 -14.25 6.71 -8.55
N MET A 74 -13.51 5.76 -7.96
CA MET A 74 -12.63 4.86 -8.72
C MET A 74 -13.42 3.95 -9.66
N GLY A 75 -14.57 3.43 -9.22
CA GLY A 75 -15.45 2.60 -10.04
C GLY A 75 -16.02 3.34 -11.24
N ARG A 76 -16.49 4.57 -11.05
CA ARG A 76 -16.91 5.46 -12.14
C ARG A 76 -15.75 5.70 -13.12
N ALA A 77 -14.58 6.07 -12.61
CA ALA A 77 -13.41 6.36 -13.43
C ALA A 77 -12.98 5.14 -14.27
N LEU A 78 -12.86 3.95 -13.67
CA LEU A 78 -12.51 2.71 -14.36
C LEU A 78 -13.52 2.36 -15.46
N LYS A 79 -14.81 2.55 -15.20
CA LYS A 79 -15.88 2.33 -16.19
C LYS A 79 -15.79 3.30 -17.37
N GLU A 80 -15.51 4.58 -17.11
CA GLU A 80 -15.34 5.59 -18.16
C GLU A 80 -14.06 5.35 -18.99
N LEU A 81 -12.99 4.88 -18.36
CA LEU A 81 -11.72 4.55 -19.02
C LEU A 81 -11.84 3.33 -19.94
N GLY A 82 -12.76 2.41 -19.62
CA GLY A 82 -13.05 1.25 -20.46
C GLY A 82 -11.87 0.29 -20.63
N TRP A 83 -10.94 0.27 -19.67
CA TRP A 83 -9.80 -0.65 -19.71
C TRP A 83 -10.24 -2.11 -19.62
N PRO A 84 -9.59 -3.02 -20.36
CA PRO A 84 -9.80 -4.45 -20.19
C PRO A 84 -9.54 -4.87 -18.73
N ARG A 85 -10.50 -5.57 -18.11
CA ARG A 85 -10.44 -5.91 -16.68
C ARG A 85 -9.26 -6.82 -16.33
N ASP A 86 -8.81 -7.64 -17.26
CA ASP A 86 -7.67 -8.56 -17.14
C ASP A 86 -6.30 -7.87 -17.23
N GLU A 87 -6.25 -6.58 -17.59
CA GLU A 87 -5.00 -5.83 -17.72
C GLU A 87 -4.58 -5.06 -16.44
N TYR A 88 -5.43 -5.00 -15.41
CA TYR A 88 -5.10 -4.39 -14.13
C TYR A 88 -5.42 -5.24 -12.91
N VAL A 89 -4.72 -4.93 -11.84
CA VAL A 89 -4.91 -5.47 -10.50
C VAL A 89 -5.66 -4.43 -9.67
N LEU A 90 -6.73 -4.84 -9.03
CA LEU A 90 -7.53 -4.01 -8.15
C LEU A 90 -7.62 -4.66 -6.76
N SER A 91 -7.33 -3.88 -5.71
CA SER A 91 -7.56 -4.29 -4.33
C SER A 91 -8.62 -3.44 -3.64
N THR A 92 -9.38 -4.09 -2.75
CA THR A 92 -10.12 -3.40 -1.69
C THR A 92 -9.83 -4.04 -0.34
N LYS A 93 -10.33 -3.42 0.74
CA LYS A 93 -10.16 -3.89 2.11
C LYS A 93 -11.49 -3.85 2.85
N VAL A 94 -11.70 -4.87 3.68
CA VAL A 94 -12.88 -5.01 4.55
C VAL A 94 -12.44 -4.99 6.01
N PHE A 95 -13.12 -4.18 6.82
CA PHE A 95 -13.11 -4.20 8.29
C PHE A 95 -14.06 -3.15 8.88
N PHE A 96 -13.95 -1.90 8.46
CA PHE A 96 -14.56 -0.77 9.17
C PHE A 96 -15.96 -0.38 8.66
N GLY A 97 -16.44 -1.00 7.59
CA GLY A 97 -17.66 -0.61 6.92
C GLY A 97 -17.60 0.81 6.35
N THR A 98 -18.78 1.41 6.14
CA THR A 98 -18.93 2.76 5.58
C THR A 98 -19.52 3.75 6.61
N GLY A 99 -19.17 3.59 7.88
CA GLY A 99 -19.71 4.43 8.97
C GLY A 99 -21.12 4.02 9.44
N ARG A 100 -21.55 2.80 9.12
CA ARG A 100 -22.78 2.19 9.62
C ARG A 100 -22.64 1.76 11.08
N GLU A 101 -23.73 1.80 11.83
CA GLU A 101 -23.74 1.52 13.27
C GLU A 101 -24.20 0.10 13.60
N GLU A 102 -24.82 -0.61 12.65
CA GLU A 102 -25.34 -1.96 12.92
C GLU A 102 -24.19 -2.93 13.26
N PRO A 103 -24.41 -3.86 14.22
CA PRO A 103 -23.34 -4.64 14.85
C PRO A 103 -22.53 -5.51 13.88
N ASN A 104 -23.12 -5.89 12.76
CA ASN A 104 -22.54 -6.79 11.76
C ASN A 104 -22.00 -6.06 10.52
N THR A 105 -21.75 -4.75 10.61
CA THR A 105 -21.25 -3.91 9.50
C THR A 105 -19.77 -3.54 9.67
N ARG A 106 -19.06 -4.24 10.57
CA ARG A 106 -17.63 -4.11 10.83
C ARG A 106 -17.01 -5.41 11.35
N GLY A 107 -15.68 -5.46 11.44
CA GLY A 107 -14.88 -6.60 11.88
C GLY A 107 -14.58 -7.57 10.74
N LEU A 108 -14.12 -8.78 11.08
CA LEU A 108 -13.76 -9.83 10.14
C LEU A 108 -14.59 -11.10 10.31
N SER A 109 -15.78 -10.99 10.92
CA SER A 109 -16.77 -12.06 10.88
C SER A 109 -17.03 -12.47 9.43
N ARG A 110 -17.34 -13.76 9.21
CA ARG A 110 -17.66 -14.28 7.87
C ARG A 110 -18.76 -13.45 7.20
N LYS A 111 -19.75 -12.98 7.98
CA LYS A 111 -20.83 -12.12 7.51
C LYS A 111 -20.31 -10.80 6.94
N HIS A 112 -19.46 -10.07 7.68
CA HIS A 112 -18.97 -8.78 7.20
C HIS A 112 -17.97 -8.93 6.06
N VAL A 113 -17.09 -9.95 6.09
CA VAL A 113 -16.15 -10.21 5.00
C VAL A 113 -16.90 -10.38 3.66
N VAL A 114 -17.96 -11.19 3.64
CA VAL A 114 -18.74 -11.43 2.42
C VAL A 114 -19.61 -10.23 2.04
N GLU A 115 -20.39 -9.68 2.97
CA GLU A 115 -21.35 -8.61 2.67
C GLU A 115 -20.66 -7.25 2.42
N GLY A 116 -19.58 -6.97 3.15
CA GLY A 116 -18.72 -5.81 2.93
C GLY A 116 -18.04 -5.85 1.58
N LEU A 117 -17.52 -7.02 1.17
CA LEU A 117 -16.92 -7.18 -0.16
C LEU A 117 -17.96 -7.05 -1.29
N LYS A 118 -19.14 -7.67 -1.18
CA LYS A 118 -20.23 -7.46 -2.15
C LYS A 118 -20.61 -5.99 -2.29
N SER A 119 -20.73 -5.29 -1.16
CA SER A 119 -21.04 -3.86 -1.15
C SER A 119 -19.94 -3.03 -1.81
N SER A 120 -18.68 -3.41 -1.59
CA SER A 120 -17.49 -2.78 -2.21
C SER A 120 -17.50 -2.97 -3.72
N LEU A 121 -17.76 -4.19 -4.20
CA LEU A 121 -17.88 -4.49 -5.64
C LEU A 121 -19.00 -3.71 -6.31
N GLN A 122 -20.14 -3.53 -5.64
CA GLN A 122 -21.23 -2.70 -6.14
C GLN A 122 -20.80 -1.24 -6.32
N ARG A 123 -20.10 -0.64 -5.33
CA ARG A 123 -19.57 0.73 -5.42
C ARG A 123 -18.51 0.86 -6.52
N LEU A 124 -17.61 -0.12 -6.60
CA LEU A 124 -16.57 -0.20 -7.62
C LEU A 124 -17.13 -0.46 -9.03
N GLN A 125 -18.38 -0.93 -9.16
CA GLN A 125 -18.95 -1.40 -10.42
C GLN A 125 -18.07 -2.48 -11.08
N GLN A 126 -17.53 -3.40 -10.27
CA GLN A 126 -16.63 -4.46 -10.70
C GLN A 126 -17.20 -5.84 -10.35
N PRO A 127 -16.99 -6.86 -11.20
CA PRO A 127 -17.43 -8.22 -10.91
C PRO A 127 -16.60 -8.89 -9.80
N TYR A 128 -15.33 -8.50 -9.68
CA TYR A 128 -14.38 -9.01 -8.68
C TYR A 128 -13.25 -7.99 -8.44
N VAL A 129 -12.56 -8.15 -7.31
CA VAL A 129 -11.23 -7.57 -7.06
C VAL A 129 -10.17 -8.65 -7.21
N ASP A 130 -8.95 -8.31 -7.58
CA ASP A 130 -7.88 -9.32 -7.67
C ASP A 130 -7.48 -9.79 -6.28
N ILE A 131 -7.38 -8.85 -5.33
CA ILE A 131 -7.08 -9.14 -3.93
C ILE A 131 -8.01 -8.39 -2.98
N VAL A 132 -8.58 -9.09 -2.01
CA VAL A 132 -9.29 -8.47 -0.88
C VAL A 132 -8.42 -8.56 0.39
N LEU A 133 -8.24 -7.44 1.08
CA LEU A 133 -7.42 -7.39 2.29
C LEU A 133 -8.29 -7.34 3.55
N ALA A 134 -7.90 -8.08 4.58
CA ALA A 134 -8.32 -7.82 5.95
C ALA A 134 -7.70 -6.49 6.40
N HIS A 135 -8.49 -5.42 6.51
CA HIS A 135 -7.94 -4.07 6.71
C HIS A 135 -7.20 -3.91 8.04
N ARG A 136 -7.62 -4.63 9.09
CA ARG A 136 -6.94 -4.70 10.40
C ARG A 136 -7.15 -6.08 11.02
N PRO A 137 -6.34 -6.49 12.01
CA PRO A 137 -6.64 -7.67 12.80
C PRO A 137 -7.97 -7.51 13.55
N ASP A 138 -8.74 -8.59 13.66
CA ASP A 138 -9.95 -8.64 14.48
C ASP A 138 -9.75 -9.61 15.65
N ALA A 139 -9.43 -9.08 16.82
CA ALA A 139 -9.24 -9.89 18.02
C ALA A 139 -10.55 -10.51 18.55
N ALA A 140 -11.71 -10.03 18.09
CA ALA A 140 -13.02 -10.54 18.51
C ALA A 140 -13.55 -11.67 17.61
N THR A 141 -12.93 -11.91 16.45
CA THR A 141 -13.33 -12.98 15.52
C THR A 141 -12.27 -14.10 15.53
N PRO A 142 -12.63 -15.37 15.72
CA PRO A 142 -11.68 -16.48 15.65
C PRO A 142 -10.97 -16.56 14.30
N MET A 143 -9.64 -16.74 14.29
CA MET A 143 -8.84 -16.77 13.06
C MET A 143 -9.36 -17.77 12.02
N LYS A 144 -9.84 -18.94 12.46
CA LYS A 144 -10.46 -19.93 11.58
C LYS A 144 -11.67 -19.37 10.82
N GLU A 145 -12.54 -18.62 11.49
CA GLU A 145 -13.69 -18.00 10.83
C GLU A 145 -13.26 -16.96 9.81
N ILE A 146 -12.24 -16.16 10.13
CA ILE A 146 -11.67 -15.15 9.23
C ILE A 146 -11.18 -15.82 7.94
N VAL A 147 -10.32 -16.85 8.06
CA VAL A 147 -9.75 -17.58 6.92
C VAL A 147 -10.85 -18.29 6.11
N GLU A 148 -11.85 -18.88 6.77
CA GLU A 148 -13.02 -19.47 6.10
C GLU A 148 -13.84 -18.42 5.35
N GLY A 149 -14.00 -17.21 5.89
CA GLY A 149 -14.72 -16.11 5.24
C GLY A 149 -14.03 -15.63 3.96
N PHE A 150 -12.71 -15.44 3.99
CA PHE A 150 -11.95 -15.09 2.78
C PHE A 150 -11.92 -16.23 1.77
N THR A 151 -11.79 -17.48 2.25
CA THR A 151 -11.88 -18.65 1.37
C THR A 151 -13.23 -18.75 0.69
N GLN A 152 -14.33 -18.47 1.40
CA GLN A 152 -15.67 -18.44 0.82
C GLN A 152 -15.79 -17.37 -0.27
N SER A 153 -15.30 -16.16 0.00
CA SER A 153 -15.30 -15.06 -0.98
C SER A 153 -14.58 -15.41 -2.27
N ILE A 154 -13.49 -16.21 -2.19
CA ILE A 154 -12.72 -16.64 -3.36
C ILE A 154 -13.31 -17.90 -3.99
N ARG A 155 -13.28 -19.02 -3.27
CA ARG A 155 -13.56 -20.36 -3.80
C ARG A 155 -15.04 -20.58 -4.11
N ASN A 156 -15.94 -20.02 -3.31
CA ASN A 156 -17.37 -20.27 -3.43
C ASN A 156 -18.13 -19.18 -4.18
N LEU A 157 -17.68 -17.92 -4.06
CA LEU A 157 -18.42 -16.76 -4.58
C LEU A 157 -17.69 -16.04 -5.72
N ASN A 158 -16.40 -16.31 -5.94
CA ASN A 158 -15.59 -15.69 -6.98
C ASN A 158 -15.61 -14.15 -6.93
N LEU A 159 -15.66 -13.57 -5.72
CA LEU A 159 -15.66 -12.12 -5.48
C LEU A 159 -14.23 -11.56 -5.47
N ALA A 160 -13.25 -12.43 -5.23
CA ALA A 160 -11.83 -12.12 -5.33
C ALA A 160 -11.03 -13.34 -5.81
N TYR A 161 -9.81 -13.12 -6.32
CA TYR A 161 -8.89 -14.22 -6.66
C TYR A 161 -7.93 -14.56 -5.53
N TYR A 162 -7.53 -13.56 -4.77
CA TYR A 162 -6.61 -13.68 -3.65
C TYR A 162 -7.14 -12.91 -2.44
N TRP A 163 -6.55 -13.18 -1.27
CA TRP A 163 -6.73 -12.34 -0.11
C TRP A 163 -5.40 -12.09 0.59
N GLY A 164 -5.37 -11.05 1.42
CA GLY A 164 -4.21 -10.69 2.21
C GLY A 164 -4.59 -9.98 3.50
N THR A 165 -3.58 -9.49 4.20
CA THR A 165 -3.68 -8.88 5.52
C THR A 165 -3.19 -7.43 5.48
N SER A 166 -3.54 -6.61 6.48
CA SER A 166 -3.03 -5.25 6.63
C SER A 166 -2.91 -4.87 8.10
N GLU A 167 -1.70 -4.48 8.49
CA GLU A 167 -1.28 -4.22 9.87
C GLU A 167 -1.45 -5.45 10.79
N TRP A 168 -1.18 -6.64 10.26
CA TRP A 168 -1.17 -7.89 11.04
C TRP A 168 0.24 -8.21 11.53
N SER A 169 0.37 -8.75 12.74
CA SER A 169 1.67 -9.25 13.20
C SER A 169 2.13 -10.48 12.42
N ALA A 170 3.45 -10.75 12.41
CA ALA A 170 3.99 -11.97 11.82
C ALA A 170 3.37 -13.23 12.43
N THR A 171 3.06 -13.20 13.72
CA THR A 171 2.37 -14.28 14.44
C THR A 171 0.97 -14.52 13.88
N GLN A 172 0.19 -13.47 13.66
CA GLN A 172 -1.18 -13.60 13.12
C GLN A 172 -1.17 -14.09 11.66
N ILE A 173 -0.22 -13.62 10.85
CA ILE A 173 -0.04 -14.09 9.47
C ILE A 173 0.33 -15.58 9.46
N THR A 174 1.24 -15.99 10.36
CA THR A 174 1.62 -17.40 10.52
C THR A 174 0.43 -18.24 10.96
N GLU A 175 -0.36 -17.78 11.95
CA GLU A 175 -1.57 -18.47 12.40
C GLU A 175 -2.58 -18.66 11.26
N ALA A 176 -2.86 -17.60 10.49
CA ALA A 176 -3.77 -17.67 9.35
C ALA A 176 -3.29 -18.67 8.29
N THR A 177 -1.99 -18.67 7.99
CA THR A 177 -1.37 -19.57 7.01
C THR A 177 -1.48 -21.03 7.47
N LEU A 178 -1.11 -21.32 8.72
CA LEU A 178 -1.19 -22.68 9.29
C LEU A 178 -2.63 -23.19 9.41
N ILE A 179 -3.59 -22.31 9.74
CA ILE A 179 -5.01 -22.65 9.72
C ILE A 179 -5.45 -22.99 8.29
N ALA A 180 -5.00 -22.23 7.30
CA ALA A 180 -5.38 -22.49 5.93
C ALA A 180 -4.87 -23.86 5.45
N GLU A 181 -3.60 -24.17 5.70
CA GLU A 181 -3.01 -25.47 5.40
C GLU A 181 -3.73 -26.61 6.11
N LYS A 182 -3.96 -26.48 7.42
CA LYS A 182 -4.59 -27.51 8.25
C LYS A 182 -6.01 -27.86 7.79
N TYR A 183 -6.78 -26.87 7.35
CA TYR A 183 -8.21 -27.03 7.02
C TYR A 183 -8.48 -27.00 5.50
N ASN A 184 -7.44 -27.08 4.66
CA ASN A 184 -7.56 -26.99 3.20
C ASN A 184 -8.32 -25.73 2.72
N LEU A 185 -8.04 -24.61 3.39
CA LEU A 185 -8.54 -23.29 3.05
C LEU A 185 -7.48 -22.53 2.23
N ILE A 186 -7.77 -21.29 1.85
CA ILE A 186 -6.85 -20.46 1.08
C ILE A 186 -6.04 -19.59 2.05
N ALA A 187 -4.72 -19.71 2.03
CA ALA A 187 -3.82 -18.87 2.82
C ALA A 187 -3.77 -17.44 2.26
N PRO A 188 -3.51 -16.41 3.09
CA PRO A 188 -3.31 -15.07 2.58
C PRO A 188 -1.96 -14.99 1.84
N ILE A 189 -1.83 -14.07 0.87
CA ILE A 189 -0.66 -14.03 -0.02
C ILE A 189 0.24 -12.81 0.18
N ALA A 190 -0.28 -11.78 0.85
CA ALA A 190 0.39 -10.50 0.97
C ALA A 190 -0.05 -9.75 2.23
N GLU A 191 0.86 -8.91 2.73
CA GLU A 191 0.63 -7.98 3.84
C GLU A 191 0.67 -6.55 3.29
N GLN A 192 -0.18 -5.68 3.81
CA GLN A 192 -0.16 -4.25 3.53
C GLN A 192 0.27 -3.48 4.79
N PRO A 193 1.58 -3.35 5.07
CA PRO A 193 2.11 -2.68 6.24
C PRO A 193 2.57 -1.26 5.94
N GLN A 194 2.70 -0.43 6.97
CA GLN A 194 3.43 0.82 6.86
C GLN A 194 4.92 0.50 6.65
N TYR A 195 5.54 1.12 5.64
CA TYR A 195 7.00 1.05 5.49
C TYR A 195 7.51 2.35 4.86
N ASN A 196 8.53 2.93 5.46
CA ASN A 196 9.25 4.09 4.96
C ASN A 196 10.55 4.28 5.78
N CYS A 197 11.38 5.25 5.40
CA CYS A 197 12.65 5.52 6.07
C CYS A 197 12.55 5.78 7.59
N PHE A 198 11.38 6.13 8.12
CA PHE A 198 11.13 6.38 9.55
C PHE A 198 10.24 5.32 10.23
N HIS A 199 9.83 4.27 9.52
CA HIS A 199 9.01 3.18 10.05
C HIS A 199 9.46 1.86 9.42
N ARG A 200 10.34 1.14 10.13
CA ARG A 200 11.13 0.03 9.57
C ARG A 200 11.03 -1.27 10.36
N GLU A 201 10.92 -1.19 11.70
CA GLU A 201 11.07 -2.32 12.62
C GLU A 201 10.22 -3.54 12.25
N ARG A 202 8.90 -3.35 12.08
CA ARG A 202 7.98 -4.44 11.73
C ARG A 202 8.33 -5.06 10.38
N PHE A 203 8.57 -4.22 9.38
CA PHE A 203 8.85 -4.69 8.03
C PHE A 203 10.19 -5.42 7.92
N GLU A 204 11.26 -4.86 8.48
CA GLU A 204 12.63 -5.38 8.31
C GLU A 204 13.00 -6.46 9.34
N VAL A 205 12.35 -6.51 10.50
CA VAL A 205 12.67 -7.47 11.58
C VAL A 205 11.52 -8.42 11.85
N GLU A 206 10.34 -7.91 12.20
CA GLU A 206 9.20 -8.76 12.59
C GLU A 206 8.78 -9.69 11.44
N TYR A 207 8.80 -9.19 10.20
CA TYR A 207 8.37 -9.94 9.02
C TYR A 207 9.47 -10.78 8.34
N ALA A 208 10.73 -10.68 8.78
CA ALA A 208 11.80 -11.48 8.18
C ALA A 208 11.45 -12.99 8.09
N PRO A 209 10.87 -13.63 9.13
CA PRO A 209 10.48 -15.03 9.06
C PRO A 209 9.39 -15.34 8.04
N ILE A 210 8.43 -14.43 7.79
CA ILE A 210 7.34 -14.70 6.83
C ILE A 210 7.80 -14.53 5.39
N PHE A 211 8.81 -13.68 5.13
CA PHE A 211 9.45 -13.61 3.82
C PHE A 211 10.21 -14.91 3.53
N ASP A 212 11.02 -15.37 4.48
CA ASP A 212 11.83 -16.58 4.31
C ASP A 212 10.97 -17.86 4.20
N GLN A 213 9.90 -17.97 5.01
CA GLN A 213 9.11 -19.20 5.09
C GLN A 213 7.99 -19.28 4.06
N PHE A 214 7.33 -18.16 3.77
CA PHE A 214 6.11 -18.14 2.96
C PHE A 214 6.28 -17.37 1.64
N SER A 215 7.47 -16.79 1.39
CA SER A 215 7.70 -15.88 0.25
C SER A 215 6.62 -14.79 0.19
N TYR A 216 6.23 -14.26 1.36
CA TYR A 216 5.05 -13.42 1.49
C TYR A 216 5.21 -12.09 0.75
N GLY A 217 4.15 -11.67 0.03
CA GLY A 217 4.16 -10.42 -0.73
C GLY A 217 3.92 -9.21 0.15
N THR A 218 4.31 -8.03 -0.32
CA THR A 218 3.97 -6.79 0.40
C THR A 218 3.51 -5.66 -0.49
N THR A 219 2.44 -4.98 -0.05
CA THR A 219 1.90 -3.78 -0.70
C THR A 219 2.06 -2.61 0.26
N ILE A 220 3.26 -2.06 0.40
CA ILE A 220 3.55 -1.13 1.49
C ILE A 220 2.84 0.22 1.32
N TRP A 221 2.42 0.83 2.43
CA TRP A 221 1.70 2.11 2.43
C TRP A 221 2.45 3.21 3.19
N SER A 222 2.09 4.47 2.91
CA SER A 222 2.75 5.68 3.41
C SER A 222 4.28 5.72 3.21
N PRO A 223 4.79 5.44 1.99
CA PRO A 223 6.24 5.46 1.73
C PRO A 223 6.88 6.84 1.92
N LEU A 224 6.08 7.90 1.80
CA LEU A 224 6.52 9.29 1.99
C LEU A 224 6.25 9.83 3.40
N ALA A 225 5.87 8.98 4.36
CA ALA A 225 5.49 9.38 5.72
C ALA A 225 4.49 10.56 5.71
N SER A 226 3.38 10.38 5.00
CA SER A 226 2.34 11.41 4.81
C SER A 226 2.82 12.74 4.16
N GLY A 227 3.98 12.73 3.50
CA GLY A 227 4.57 13.88 2.82
C GLY A 227 5.81 14.44 3.52
N LEU A 228 6.16 13.95 4.72
CA LEU A 228 7.35 14.40 5.43
C LEU A 228 8.65 14.16 4.65
N LEU A 229 8.76 13.00 4.00
CA LEU A 229 9.95 12.62 3.24
C LEU A 229 10.10 13.38 1.91
N THR A 230 9.17 14.28 1.56
CA THR A 230 9.34 15.14 0.37
C THR A 230 10.06 16.45 0.69
N GLY A 231 10.36 16.74 1.96
CA GLY A 231 10.96 18.00 2.39
C GLY A 231 10.02 19.21 2.41
N LYS A 232 8.73 19.03 2.06
CA LYS A 232 7.77 20.16 2.00
C LYS A 232 7.47 20.78 3.37
N TYR A 233 7.78 20.07 4.45
CA TYR A 233 7.58 20.52 5.84
C TYR A 233 8.86 21.09 6.48
N ASN A 234 9.96 21.23 5.73
CA ASN A 234 11.24 21.68 6.27
C ASN A 234 11.19 23.11 6.87
N ASN A 235 10.24 23.94 6.39
CA ASN A 235 10.08 25.34 6.79
C ASN A 235 8.66 25.63 7.31
N GLY A 236 8.01 24.63 7.92
CA GLY A 236 6.62 24.72 8.40
C GLY A 236 5.61 24.03 7.48
N VAL A 237 4.32 24.11 7.82
CA VAL A 237 3.24 23.38 7.14
C VAL A 237 2.62 24.23 6.01
N PRO A 238 2.79 23.85 4.72
CA PRO A 238 2.15 24.58 3.61
C PRO A 238 0.62 24.45 3.65
N GLN A 239 -0.10 25.49 3.24
CA GLN A 239 -1.58 25.56 3.31
C GLN A 239 -2.28 24.54 2.40
N ASP A 240 -1.69 24.20 1.26
CA ASP A 240 -2.21 23.21 0.31
C ASP A 240 -1.73 21.78 0.62
N SER A 241 -1.01 21.59 1.73
CA SER A 241 -0.46 20.30 2.11
C SER A 241 -1.51 19.38 2.77
N ARG A 242 -1.20 18.08 2.82
CA ARG A 242 -2.04 17.08 3.49
C ARG A 242 -2.31 17.41 4.96
N TYR A 243 -1.28 17.87 5.68
CA TYR A 243 -1.40 18.27 7.08
C TYR A 243 -2.35 19.47 7.28
N ALA A 244 -2.34 20.44 6.36
CA ALA A 244 -3.21 21.61 6.44
C ALA A 244 -4.66 21.31 6.02
N THR A 245 -4.85 20.46 5.00
CA THR A 245 -6.17 20.12 4.45
C THR A 245 -6.92 19.07 5.28
N ASN A 246 -6.22 18.27 6.09
CA ASN A 246 -6.80 17.19 6.89
C ASN A 246 -6.45 17.36 8.39
N LYS A 247 -6.71 18.56 8.94
CA LYS A 247 -6.25 18.98 10.27
C LYS A 247 -6.58 18.00 11.39
N THR A 248 -7.79 17.45 11.42
CA THR A 248 -8.20 16.51 12.47
C THR A 248 -7.41 15.21 12.42
N VAL A 249 -7.14 14.69 11.22
CA VAL A 249 -6.41 13.44 11.01
C VAL A 249 -4.93 13.60 11.35
N PHE A 250 -4.34 14.75 11.05
CA PHE A 250 -2.89 15.01 11.22
C PHE A 250 -2.55 15.94 12.38
N ALA A 251 -3.48 16.21 13.30
CA ALA A 251 -3.26 17.13 14.42
C ALA A 251 -2.03 16.75 15.26
N ASN A 252 -1.86 15.45 15.52
CA ASN A 252 -0.71 14.94 16.27
C ASN A 252 0.57 15.05 15.44
N ASN A 253 0.54 14.73 14.14
CA ASN A 253 1.71 14.86 13.27
C ASN A 253 2.21 16.30 13.18
N VAL A 254 1.30 17.29 13.11
CA VAL A 254 1.67 18.71 13.11
C VAL A 254 2.34 19.11 14.42
N LYS A 255 1.80 18.66 15.56
CA LYS A 255 2.43 18.90 16.88
C LYS A 255 3.81 18.25 16.99
N GLU A 256 3.94 17.02 16.48
CA GLU A 256 5.20 16.27 16.48
C GLU A 256 6.30 16.96 15.67
N LEU A 257 5.98 17.71 14.61
CA LEU A 257 7.00 18.45 13.83
C LEU A 257 7.81 19.42 14.70
N GLU A 258 7.20 19.98 15.74
CA GLU A 258 7.84 20.94 16.64
C GLU A 258 8.63 20.29 17.78
N SER A 259 8.47 18.98 17.99
CA SER A 259 9.20 18.22 19.01
C SER A 259 10.68 18.05 18.62
N PRO A 260 11.57 17.74 19.59
CA PRO A 260 12.96 17.41 19.29
C PRO A 260 13.10 16.29 18.24
N GLU A 261 12.26 15.27 18.32
CA GLU A 261 12.23 14.13 17.40
C GLU A 261 11.75 14.55 16.00
N GLY A 262 10.72 15.41 15.92
CA GLY A 262 10.25 15.97 14.65
C GLY A 262 11.32 16.81 13.95
N LYS A 263 11.98 17.69 14.70
CA LYS A 263 13.10 18.50 14.21
C LYS A 263 14.27 17.63 13.75
N ALA A 264 14.61 16.58 14.50
CA ALA A 264 15.62 15.61 14.09
C ALA A 264 15.24 14.90 12.78
N LYS A 265 13.97 14.51 12.60
CA LYS A 265 13.48 13.94 11.32
C LYS A 265 13.60 14.95 10.17
N ILE A 266 13.26 16.21 10.38
CA ILE A 266 13.41 17.27 9.36
C ILE A 266 14.87 17.44 8.95
N GLU A 267 15.81 17.45 9.88
CA GLU A 267 17.24 17.54 9.56
C GLU A 267 17.73 16.31 8.77
N LYS A 268 17.24 15.11 9.10
CA LYS A 268 17.48 13.91 8.29
C LYS A 268 16.93 14.07 6.87
N VAL A 269 15.71 14.59 6.71
CA VAL A 269 15.11 14.86 5.39
C VAL A 269 15.96 15.86 4.60
N LYS A 270 16.47 16.94 5.21
CA LYS A 270 17.35 17.90 4.53
C LYS A 270 18.64 17.25 4.00
N LYS A 271 19.26 16.37 4.80
CA LYS A 271 20.44 15.60 4.36
C LYS A 271 20.10 14.65 3.21
N LEU A 272 18.97 13.94 3.29
CA LEU A 272 18.48 13.09 2.20
C LEU A 272 18.16 13.88 0.93
N THR A 273 17.69 15.12 1.04
CA THR A 273 17.49 16.01 -0.12
C THR A 273 18.81 16.22 -0.87
N ALA A 274 19.91 16.50 -0.17
CA ALA A 274 21.22 16.69 -0.81
C ALA A 274 21.69 15.42 -1.54
N VAL A 275 21.45 14.24 -0.96
CA VAL A 275 21.72 12.95 -1.64
C VAL A 275 20.88 12.82 -2.90
N ALA A 276 19.57 13.10 -2.81
CA ALA A 276 18.66 13.00 -3.94
C ALA A 276 19.06 13.92 -5.09
N GLU A 277 19.39 15.18 -4.79
CA GLU A 277 19.82 16.19 -5.77
C GLU A 277 21.09 15.75 -6.50
N ARG A 278 22.07 15.21 -5.76
CA ARG A 278 23.30 14.63 -6.35
C ARG A 278 23.01 13.45 -7.28
N LEU A 279 21.98 12.65 -6.99
CA LEU A 279 21.53 11.55 -7.84
C LEU A 279 20.60 12.00 -8.98
N GLY A 280 20.27 13.29 -9.06
CA GLY A 280 19.42 13.89 -10.09
C GLY A 280 17.92 13.67 -9.85
N GLY A 281 17.48 13.61 -8.60
CA GLY A 281 16.08 13.48 -8.20
C GLY A 281 15.70 14.33 -6.99
N THR A 282 14.47 14.14 -6.50
CA THR A 282 13.96 14.83 -5.30
C THR A 282 13.98 13.93 -4.07
N ALA A 283 13.91 14.50 -2.87
CA ALA A 283 13.83 13.71 -1.62
C ALA A 283 12.66 12.71 -1.63
N GLY A 284 11.51 13.11 -2.19
CA GLY A 284 10.37 12.21 -2.37
C GLY A 284 10.68 11.04 -3.30
N GLN A 285 11.31 11.31 -4.45
CA GLN A 285 11.72 10.25 -5.38
C GLN A 285 12.75 9.31 -4.75
N LEU A 286 13.71 9.85 -3.99
CA LEU A 286 14.70 9.05 -3.28
C LEU A 286 14.04 8.12 -2.24
N ALA A 287 13.10 8.64 -1.45
CA ALA A 287 12.38 7.85 -0.45
C ALA A 287 11.54 6.72 -1.09
N LEU A 288 10.88 6.99 -2.22
CA LEU A 288 10.15 5.98 -2.99
C LEU A 288 11.10 4.90 -3.56
N ALA A 289 12.22 5.31 -4.15
CA ALA A 289 13.24 4.40 -4.67
C ALA A 289 13.87 3.56 -3.56
N TRP A 290 14.14 4.15 -2.39
CA TRP A 290 14.67 3.44 -1.22
C TRP A 290 13.71 2.34 -0.76
N CYS A 291 12.40 2.62 -0.67
CA CYS A 291 11.41 1.59 -0.33
C CYS A 291 11.40 0.47 -1.39
N ALA A 292 11.39 0.83 -2.68
CA ALA A 292 11.35 -0.12 -3.78
C ALA A 292 12.66 -0.93 -3.97
N ALA A 293 13.79 -0.45 -3.44
CA ALA A 293 15.07 -1.16 -3.46
C ALA A 293 15.07 -2.40 -2.57
N ASN A 294 14.22 -2.44 -1.53
CA ASN A 294 14.07 -3.62 -0.68
C ASN A 294 13.43 -4.77 -1.49
N PRO A 295 14.05 -5.96 -1.57
CA PRO A 295 13.55 -7.07 -2.38
C PRO A 295 12.21 -7.63 -1.87
N ASN A 296 11.90 -7.46 -0.58
CA ASN A 296 10.65 -7.93 0.03
C ASN A 296 9.46 -6.97 -0.21
N VAL A 297 9.69 -5.83 -0.88
CA VAL A 297 8.63 -4.92 -1.32
C VAL A 297 8.10 -5.36 -2.68
N SER A 298 6.90 -5.92 -2.76
CA SER A 298 6.30 -6.25 -4.07
C SER A 298 5.85 -4.98 -4.79
N THR A 299 5.29 -4.02 -4.05
CA THR A 299 4.84 -2.72 -4.57
C THR A 299 4.79 -1.65 -3.48
N VAL A 300 5.00 -0.41 -3.89
CA VAL A 300 4.93 0.81 -3.09
C VAL A 300 3.67 1.60 -3.46
N ILE A 301 2.71 1.69 -2.54
CA ILE A 301 1.45 2.40 -2.75
C ILE A 301 1.69 3.91 -2.71
N LEU A 302 1.57 4.54 -3.86
CA LEU A 302 1.61 5.99 -4.04
C LEU A 302 0.26 6.61 -3.67
N GLY A 303 0.29 7.85 -3.19
CA GLY A 303 -0.90 8.70 -3.10
C GLY A 303 -0.65 9.99 -3.86
N ALA A 304 -1.61 10.39 -4.69
CA ALA A 304 -1.49 11.59 -5.52
C ALA A 304 -2.82 12.34 -5.60
N THR A 305 -2.78 13.64 -5.29
CA THR A 305 -3.94 14.54 -5.42
C THR A 305 -3.98 15.25 -6.76
N LYS A 306 -2.92 15.16 -7.58
CA LYS A 306 -2.82 15.78 -8.90
C LYS A 306 -2.01 14.87 -9.85
N VAL A 307 -2.26 14.98 -11.15
CA VAL A 307 -1.60 14.19 -12.19
C VAL A 307 -0.08 14.35 -12.16
N GLU A 308 0.42 15.57 -11.93
CA GLU A 308 1.86 15.85 -11.93
C GLU A 308 2.60 15.09 -10.83
N GLN A 309 1.95 14.81 -9.70
CA GLN A 309 2.53 14.03 -8.62
C GLN A 309 2.74 12.57 -9.03
N ILE A 310 1.88 12.02 -9.90
CA ILE A 310 2.02 10.66 -10.41
C ILE A 310 3.23 10.57 -11.32
N HIS A 311 3.33 11.49 -12.28
CA HIS A 311 4.50 11.58 -13.15
C HIS A 311 5.79 11.81 -12.36
N ASP A 312 5.76 12.67 -11.34
CA ASP A 312 6.94 12.94 -10.53
C ASP A 312 7.35 11.74 -9.66
N ASN A 313 6.39 11.08 -9.02
CA ASN A 313 6.65 9.87 -8.24
C ASN A 313 7.24 8.75 -9.11
N CYS A 314 6.76 8.57 -10.35
CA CYS A 314 7.27 7.54 -11.27
C CYS A 314 8.73 7.79 -11.69
N LYS A 315 9.24 9.03 -11.62
CA LYS A 315 10.67 9.31 -11.86
C LYS A 315 11.59 8.66 -10.83
N ALA A 316 11.07 8.22 -9.67
CA ALA A 316 11.82 7.42 -8.71
C ALA A 316 12.44 6.14 -9.33
N LEU A 317 11.83 5.58 -10.39
CA LEU A 317 12.41 4.46 -11.14
C LEU A 317 13.83 4.76 -11.65
N LYS A 318 14.11 6.02 -12.01
CA LYS A 318 15.42 6.45 -12.52
C LYS A 318 16.50 6.49 -11.43
N LEU A 319 16.10 6.47 -10.16
CA LEU A 319 17.02 6.45 -9.02
C LEU A 319 17.35 5.04 -8.55
N LEU A 320 16.47 4.05 -8.77
CA LEU A 320 16.70 2.65 -8.39
C LEU A 320 18.08 2.10 -8.81
N PRO A 321 18.52 2.21 -10.08
CA PRO A 321 19.84 1.70 -10.48
C PRO A 321 21.00 2.53 -9.92
N LYS A 322 20.74 3.69 -9.31
CA LYS A 322 21.74 4.58 -8.71
C LYS A 322 21.90 4.37 -7.19
N LEU A 323 21.03 3.56 -6.57
CA LEU A 323 21.14 3.19 -5.16
C LEU A 323 22.20 2.09 -4.99
N THR A 324 23.46 2.45 -5.23
CA THR A 324 24.61 1.55 -5.02
C THR A 324 24.78 1.25 -3.52
N PRO A 325 25.54 0.20 -3.15
CA PRO A 325 25.82 -0.11 -1.74
C PRO A 325 26.35 1.09 -0.94
N GLU A 326 27.21 1.90 -1.54
CA GLU A 326 27.79 3.09 -0.91
C GLU A 326 26.74 4.18 -0.67
N VAL A 327 25.83 4.40 -1.64
CA VAL A 327 24.72 5.34 -1.49
C VAL A 327 23.75 4.87 -0.42
N LEU A 328 23.45 3.57 -0.38
CA LEU A 328 22.59 2.99 0.65
C LEU A 328 23.23 3.12 2.04
N GLU A 329 24.54 2.87 2.17
CA GLU A 329 25.26 3.07 3.43
C GLU A 329 25.23 4.53 3.90
N GLU A 330 25.39 5.50 2.99
CA GLU A 330 25.25 6.92 3.29
C GLU A 330 23.83 7.26 3.78
N ILE A 331 22.80 6.72 3.13
CA ILE A 331 21.40 6.89 3.57
C ILE A 331 21.19 6.27 4.96
N GLU A 332 21.72 5.07 5.22
CA GLU A 332 21.64 4.43 6.54
C GLU A 332 22.34 5.26 7.61
N GLY A 333 23.50 5.86 7.32
CA GLY A 333 24.19 6.78 8.23
C GLY A 333 23.41 8.07 8.51
N ILE A 334 22.66 8.59 7.54
CA ILE A 334 21.76 9.74 7.75
C ILE A 334 20.55 9.34 8.59
N LEU A 335 19.94 8.21 8.28
CA LEU A 335 18.73 7.73 8.93
C LEU A 335 19.00 7.29 10.37
N ASP A 336 20.15 6.70 10.64
CA ASP A 336 20.63 6.27 11.95
C ASP A 336 19.52 5.60 12.79
N ASN A 337 18.80 4.68 12.13
CA ASN A 337 17.65 3.99 12.70
C ASN A 337 17.50 2.57 12.13
N LYS A 338 18.57 2.01 11.57
CA LYS A 338 18.56 0.65 11.04
C LYS A 338 18.09 -0.31 12.13
N PRO A 339 17.00 -1.06 11.91
CA PRO A 339 16.49 -2.02 12.88
C PRO A 339 17.56 -3.04 13.28
N LYS A 340 17.53 -3.45 14.56
CA LYS A 340 18.45 -4.48 15.05
C LYS A 340 17.93 -5.84 14.63
N GLU A 341 18.71 -6.57 13.83
CA GLU A 341 18.42 -7.96 13.51
C GLU A 341 18.46 -8.84 14.78
N ALA A 342 17.70 -9.94 14.75
CA ALA A 342 17.79 -10.95 15.80
C ALA A 342 19.24 -11.49 15.91
N PRO A 343 19.78 -11.65 17.13
CA PRO A 343 21.14 -12.12 17.30
C PRO A 343 21.29 -13.53 16.73
N LYS A 344 22.22 -13.67 15.77
CA LYS A 344 22.56 -14.96 15.15
C LYS A 344 23.49 -15.82 16.02
N TYR A 345 24.05 -15.26 17.09
CA TYR A 345 25.01 -15.92 18.01
C TYR A 345 26.13 -16.69 17.28
N GLY A 346 26.62 -16.15 16.16
CA GLY A 346 27.67 -16.78 15.34
C GLY A 346 27.20 -17.96 14.46
N ARG A 347 25.90 -18.14 14.25
CA ARG A 347 25.31 -19.25 13.49
C ARG A 347 24.58 -18.72 12.24
N SER A 348 24.82 -19.31 11.08
CA SER A 348 24.01 -19.13 9.87
C SER A 348 23.12 -20.36 9.66
N ARG A 349 21.92 -20.15 9.11
CA ARG A 349 21.01 -21.22 8.71
C ARG A 349 21.21 -21.58 7.24
#